data_AF-A0A2X1KQ38-F1
#
_entry.id   AF-A0A2X1KQ38-F1
#
_cell.length_a   1.000
_cell.length_b   1.000
_cell.length_c   1.000
_cell.angle_alpha   90.00
_cell.angle_beta   90.00
_cell.angle_gamma   90.00
#
_symmetry.space_group_name_H-M   'P 1'
#
loop_
_entity.id
_entity.type
_entity.pdbx_description
1 polymer ?
#
loop_
_entity_poly.entity_id
_entity_poly.type
_entity_poly.pdbx_seq_one_letter_code
_entity_poly.pdbx_strand_id
1 'polypeptide(L)'
;MTLLAYDSKTNTGNMKELVNAQNAQLNVNGIDIERSSNKITDAPQGVTLDLTKKVTDVRVTVTKSNDKATEAIKGWVDSYNSLIDTFNTLTKYKEVDPGAEAQDKNNGALLGDSVVRTIQSGIRAQFANGASDGAFKNIKRDRD
;
A
#
# COMPACT_ATOMS: atom_id res chain seq x y z
N MET A 1 5.14 -32.62 -47.60
CA MET A 1 6.41 -31.90 -47.39
C MET A 1 6.14 -30.83 -46.34
N THR A 2 6.54 -31.06 -45.09
CA THR A 2 6.18 -30.19 -43.97
C THR A 2 7.10 -28.98 -43.97
N LEU A 3 6.58 -27.83 -44.38
CA LEU A 3 7.35 -26.59 -44.63
C LEU A 3 7.95 -25.96 -43.35
N LEU A 4 7.61 -26.48 -42.17
CA LEU A 4 7.87 -25.89 -40.86
C LEU A 4 8.70 -26.78 -39.92
N ALA A 5 9.33 -27.84 -40.42
CA ALA A 5 10.14 -28.71 -39.56
C ALA A 5 11.48 -28.03 -39.18
N TYR A 6 11.72 -27.91 -37.87
CA TYR A 6 13.01 -27.52 -37.26
C TYR A 6 13.30 -28.46 -36.10
N ASP A 7 14.50 -29.06 -36.08
CA ASP A 7 15.02 -29.87 -34.98
C ASP A 7 16.16 -29.10 -34.28
N SER A 8 15.89 -28.66 -33.05
CA SER A 8 16.83 -27.88 -32.23
C SER A 8 18.01 -28.69 -31.69
N LYS A 9 17.96 -30.03 -31.70
CA LYS A 9 19.08 -30.89 -31.23
C LYS A 9 20.12 -31.12 -32.31
N THR A 10 19.69 -31.23 -33.56
CA THR A 10 20.57 -31.46 -34.71
C THR A 10 20.81 -30.20 -35.53
N ASN A 11 20.10 -29.11 -35.22
CA ASN A 11 20.08 -27.85 -35.96
C ASN A 11 19.76 -28.06 -37.45
N THR A 12 18.86 -29.00 -37.75
CA THR A 12 18.45 -29.35 -39.11
C THR A 12 16.98 -28.97 -39.37
N GLY A 13 16.69 -28.52 -40.60
CA GLY A 13 15.35 -28.09 -40.99
C GLY A 13 15.36 -26.95 -41.99
N ASN A 14 14.17 -26.53 -42.45
CA ASN A 14 14.02 -25.38 -43.35
C ASN A 14 14.03 -24.04 -42.61
N MET A 15 13.97 -24.05 -41.28
CA MET A 15 14.12 -22.86 -40.43
C MET A 15 15.55 -22.79 -39.88
N LYS A 16 16.06 -21.57 -39.74
CA LYS A 16 17.37 -21.27 -39.16
C LYS A 16 17.17 -20.58 -37.80
N GLU A 17 17.75 -21.14 -36.74
CA GLU A 17 17.79 -20.48 -35.42
C GLU A 17 18.77 -19.31 -35.46
N LEU A 18 18.26 -18.08 -35.30
CA LEU A 18 19.07 -16.86 -35.23
C LEU A 18 19.56 -16.57 -33.81
N VAL A 19 18.74 -16.90 -32.81
CA VAL A 19 19.02 -16.71 -31.39
C VAL A 19 18.53 -17.95 -30.66
N ASN A 20 19.43 -18.60 -29.93
CA ASN A 20 19.10 -19.76 -29.13
C ASN A 20 18.35 -19.38 -27.86
N ALA A 21 17.30 -20.12 -27.52
CA ALA A 21 16.57 -19.93 -26.26
C ALA A 21 17.44 -20.33 -25.07
N GLN A 22 17.73 -19.38 -24.19
CA GLN A 22 18.58 -19.60 -23.01
C GLN A 22 17.83 -19.24 -21.73
N ASN A 23 18.01 -20.07 -20.71
CA ASN A 23 17.54 -19.77 -19.36
C ASN A 23 18.47 -18.74 -18.70
N ALA A 24 17.90 -17.91 -17.84
CA ALA A 24 18.64 -17.07 -16.92
C ALA A 24 19.36 -17.94 -15.87
N GLN A 25 20.65 -17.69 -15.68
CA GLN A 25 21.49 -18.35 -14.68
C GLN A 25 22.06 -17.31 -13.72
N LEU A 26 21.90 -17.54 -12.43
CA LEU A 26 22.36 -16.66 -11.36
C LEU A 26 23.01 -17.51 -10.27
N ASN A 27 24.01 -16.93 -9.62
CA ASN A 27 24.50 -17.43 -8.34
C ASN A 27 24.11 -16.41 -7.26
N VAL A 28 23.29 -16.83 -6.30
CA VAL A 28 22.90 -15.98 -5.16
C VAL A 28 23.47 -16.60 -3.89
N ASN A 29 24.46 -15.95 -3.29
CA ASN A 29 25.14 -16.41 -2.07
C ASN A 29 25.64 -17.88 -2.16
N GLY A 30 26.17 -18.29 -3.32
CA GLY A 30 26.67 -19.64 -3.54
C GLY A 30 25.62 -20.65 -4.00
N ILE A 31 24.36 -20.24 -4.18
CA ILE A 31 23.28 -21.10 -4.68
C ILE A 31 23.02 -20.77 -6.15
N ASP A 32 23.16 -21.76 -7.01
CA ASP A 32 22.83 -21.63 -8.43
C ASP A 32 21.32 -21.69 -8.65
N ILE A 33 20.78 -20.71 -9.36
CA ILE A 33 19.37 -20.57 -9.70
C ILE A 33 19.26 -20.48 -11.22
N GLU A 34 18.39 -21.31 -11.79
CA GLU A 34 18.07 -21.29 -13.21
C GLU A 34 16.58 -20.98 -13.41
N ARG A 35 16.27 -20.05 -14.31
CA ARG A 35 14.88 -19.66 -14.63
C ARG A 35 14.71 -19.40 -16.11
N SER A 36 13.53 -19.73 -16.64
CA SER A 36 13.18 -19.48 -18.05
C SER A 36 12.93 -18.00 -18.38
N SER A 37 12.84 -17.13 -17.38
CA SER A 37 12.60 -15.70 -17.54
C SER A 37 13.64 -14.88 -16.79
N ASN A 38 13.93 -13.69 -17.33
CA ASN A 38 14.73 -12.66 -16.66
C ASN A 38 13.98 -11.96 -15.52
N LYS A 39 12.68 -12.23 -15.32
CA LYS A 39 11.92 -11.73 -14.19
C LYS A 39 11.68 -12.86 -13.20
N ILE A 40 12.43 -12.86 -12.10
CA ILE A 40 12.45 -13.91 -11.10
C ILE A 40 11.72 -13.43 -9.87
N THR A 41 10.62 -14.08 -9.52
CA THR A 41 9.73 -13.66 -8.41
C THR A 41 9.68 -14.66 -7.27
N ASP A 42 10.28 -15.83 -7.45
CA ASP A 42 10.16 -16.99 -6.57
C ASP A 42 11.46 -17.31 -5.84
N ALA A 43 12.60 -16.74 -6.27
CA ALA A 43 13.89 -16.92 -5.61
C ALA A 43 14.78 -15.68 -5.79
N PRO A 44 15.27 -15.06 -4.70
CA PRO A 44 15.01 -15.35 -3.28
C PRO A 44 13.57 -15.02 -2.84
N GLN A 45 13.07 -15.70 -1.80
CA GLN A 45 11.72 -15.46 -1.28
C GLN A 45 11.54 -14.00 -0.83
N GLY A 46 10.43 -13.38 -1.22
CA GLY A 46 10.10 -12.00 -0.86
C GLY A 46 10.83 -10.93 -1.68
N VAL A 47 11.62 -11.33 -2.69
CA VAL A 47 12.32 -10.42 -3.60
C VAL A 47 11.93 -10.73 -5.04
N THR A 48 11.67 -9.70 -5.83
CA THR A 48 11.59 -9.82 -7.30
C THR A 48 12.87 -9.28 -7.90
N LEU A 49 13.56 -10.11 -8.68
CA LEU A 49 14.76 -9.74 -9.43
C LEU A 49 14.42 -9.58 -10.90
N ASP A 50 14.87 -8.48 -11.49
CA ASP A 50 14.77 -8.21 -12.93
C ASP A 50 16.18 -8.15 -13.53
N LEU A 51 16.49 -9.10 -14.41
CA LEU A 51 17.81 -9.29 -14.99
C LEU A 51 17.92 -8.53 -16.30
N THR A 52 18.62 -7.41 -16.26
CA THR A 52 18.76 -6.51 -17.42
C THR A 52 20.01 -6.78 -18.24
N LYS A 53 21.08 -7.31 -17.62
CA LYS A 53 22.35 -7.63 -18.26
C LYS A 53 23.16 -8.62 -17.43
N LYS A 54 24.13 -9.28 -18.08
CA LYS A 54 25.11 -10.13 -17.40
C LYS A 54 26.07 -9.27 -16.58
N VAL A 55 26.34 -9.70 -15.35
CA VAL A 55 27.31 -9.09 -14.43
C VAL A 55 28.16 -10.18 -13.80
N THR A 56 29.40 -9.85 -13.42
CA THR A 56 30.32 -10.79 -12.74
C THR A 56 30.23 -10.69 -11.23
N ASP A 57 29.92 -9.51 -10.69
CA ASP A 57 29.69 -9.28 -9.27
C ASP A 57 28.65 -8.17 -9.07
N VAL A 58 27.70 -8.41 -8.17
CA VAL A 58 26.64 -7.45 -7.81
C VAL A 58 26.17 -7.72 -6.38
N ARG A 59 25.99 -6.66 -5.60
CA ARG A 59 25.44 -6.74 -4.24
C ARG A 59 24.04 -6.13 -4.19
N VAL A 60 23.07 -6.94 -3.76
CA VAL A 60 21.71 -6.49 -3.48
C VAL A 60 21.54 -6.43 -1.96
N THR A 61 21.19 -5.25 -1.43
CA THR A 61 20.94 -5.04 0.00
C THR A 61 19.46 -4.84 0.23
N VAL A 62 18.87 -5.67 1.09
CA VAL A 62 17.48 -5.51 1.54
C VAL A 62 17.50 -4.82 2.90
N THR A 63 16.90 -3.64 2.98
CA THR A 63 16.75 -2.89 4.22
C THR A 63 15.28 -2.73 4.58
N LYS A 64 15.00 -2.65 5.88
CA LYS A 64 13.67 -2.29 6.36
C LYS A 64 13.43 -0.80 6.09
N SER A 65 12.38 -0.49 5.34
CA SER A 65 11.84 0.88 5.23
C SER A 65 10.48 0.92 5.93
N ASN A 66 10.28 1.94 6.76
CA ASN A 66 8.99 2.23 7.39
C ASN A 66 8.23 3.35 6.68
N ASP A 67 8.78 3.92 5.60
CA ASP A 67 8.30 5.17 5.01
C ASP A 67 6.85 5.03 4.53
N LYS A 68 6.53 3.95 3.80
CA LYS A 68 5.17 3.64 3.36
C LYS A 68 4.19 3.46 4.52
N ALA A 69 4.63 2.85 5.61
CA ALA A 69 3.79 2.69 6.79
C ALA A 69 3.55 4.04 7.47
N THR A 70 4.58 4.88 7.57
CA THR A 70 4.48 6.25 8.10
C THR A 70 3.58 7.12 7.22
N GLU A 71 3.71 7.06 5.90
CA GLU A 71 2.84 7.78 4.95
C GLU A 71 1.39 7.33 5.05
N ALA A 72 1.14 6.02 5.12
CA ALA A 72 -0.20 5.49 5.30
C ALA A 72 -0.84 5.96 6.62
N ILE A 73 -0.08 5.97 7.72
CA ILE A 73 -0.53 6.49 9.01
C ILE A 73 -0.84 7.99 8.91
N LYS A 74 0.03 8.80 8.27
CA LYS A 74 -0.21 10.23 8.08
C LYS A 74 -1.46 10.50 7.25
N GLY A 75 -1.59 9.89 6.08
CA GLY A 75 -2.76 10.08 5.22
C GLY A 75 -4.07 9.66 5.89
N TRP A 76 -4.00 8.64 6.75
CA TRP A 76 -5.12 8.25 7.58
C TRP A 76 -5.45 9.30 8.66
N VAL A 77 -4.45 9.83 9.37
CA VAL A 77 -4.63 10.92 10.36
C VAL A 77 -5.24 12.17 9.69
N ASP A 78 -4.76 12.53 8.51
CA ASP A 78 -5.27 13.67 7.75
C ASP A 78 -6.74 13.48 7.35
N SER A 79 -7.08 12.27 6.88
CA SER A 79 -8.47 11.91 6.55
C SER A 79 -9.39 11.97 7.77
N TYR A 80 -8.90 11.50 8.93
CA TYR A 80 -9.64 11.59 10.18
C TYR A 80 -9.84 13.05 10.62
N ASN A 81 -8.79 13.88 10.57
CA ASN A 81 -8.90 15.30 10.93
C ASN A 81 -9.88 16.03 10.01
N SER A 82 -9.81 15.79 8.70
CA SER A 82 -10.76 16.33 7.72
C SER A 82 -12.21 15.92 8.00
N LEU A 83 -12.43 14.66 8.41
CA LEU A 83 -13.75 14.18 8.82
C LEU A 83 -14.26 14.91 10.08
N ILE A 84 -13.40 15.09 11.08
CA ILE A 84 -13.73 15.84 12.29
C ILE A 84 -14.07 17.30 11.96
N ASP A 85 -13.32 17.95 11.07
CA ASP A 85 -13.61 19.33 10.65
C ASP A 85 -14.94 19.45 9.91
N THR A 86 -15.24 18.48 9.05
CA THR A 86 -16.53 18.37 8.36
C THR A 86 -17.66 18.25 9.38
N PHE A 87 -17.50 17.37 10.37
CA PHE A 87 -18.47 17.24 11.46
C PHE A 87 -18.63 18.52 12.28
N ASN A 88 -17.52 19.15 12.68
CA ASN A 88 -17.55 20.41 13.43
C ASN A 88 -18.30 21.50 12.66
N THR A 89 -18.12 21.55 11.34
CA THR A 89 -18.84 22.48 10.47
C THR A 89 -20.33 22.17 10.40
N LEU A 90 -20.69 20.90 10.19
CA LEU A 90 -22.08 20.47 10.03
C LEU A 90 -22.88 20.46 11.34
N THR A 91 -22.22 20.31 12.49
CA THR A 91 -22.88 20.29 13.81
C THR A 91 -22.61 21.54 14.63
N LYS A 92 -22.03 22.60 14.03
CA LYS A 92 -21.73 23.85 14.73
C LYS A 92 -22.99 24.45 15.33
N TYR A 93 -22.93 24.83 16.60
CA TYR A 93 -23.89 25.70 17.23
C TYR A 93 -23.30 27.10 17.38
N LYS A 94 -24.09 28.11 17.08
CA LYS A 94 -23.83 29.51 17.40
C LYS A 94 -24.95 29.99 18.32
N GLU A 95 -24.52 30.62 19.41
CA GLU A 95 -25.43 31.15 20.42
C GLU A 95 -26.44 32.11 19.78
N VAL A 96 -27.69 32.01 20.25
CA VAL A 96 -28.77 32.88 19.77
C VAL A 96 -28.61 34.25 20.43
N ASP A 97 -28.65 35.31 19.63
CA ASP A 97 -28.55 36.67 20.16
C ASP A 97 -29.67 36.93 21.20
N PRO A 98 -29.36 37.59 22.33
CA PRO A 98 -30.36 37.84 23.38
C PRO A 98 -31.56 38.61 22.83
N GLY A 99 -32.75 37.97 22.87
CA GLY A 99 -34.00 38.54 22.37
C GLY A 99 -34.38 38.16 20.93
N ALA A 100 -33.59 37.31 20.25
CA ALA A 100 -33.97 36.79 18.94
C ALA A 100 -34.98 35.63 19.06
N GLU A 101 -36.03 35.65 18.25
CA GLU A 101 -37.07 34.61 18.22
C GLU A 101 -36.66 33.35 17.41
N ALA A 102 -35.58 33.44 16.64
CA ALA A 102 -35.11 32.37 15.77
C ALA A 102 -33.63 32.04 16.01
N GLN A 103 -33.26 30.79 15.73
CA GLN A 103 -31.89 30.29 15.79
C GLN A 103 -30.98 31.02 14.78
N ASP A 104 -29.68 31.08 15.08
CA ASP A 104 -28.70 31.70 14.18
C ASP A 104 -28.60 30.93 12.84
N LYS A 105 -28.67 31.65 11.72
CA LYS A 105 -28.62 31.09 10.36
C LYS A 105 -27.27 30.45 10.02
N ASN A 106 -26.24 30.70 10.81
CA ASN A 106 -24.91 30.12 10.69
C ASN A 106 -24.75 28.83 11.51
N ASN A 107 -25.82 28.31 12.11
CA ASN A 107 -25.83 26.95 12.66
C ASN A 107 -25.57 25.92 11.57
N GLY A 108 -24.81 24.89 11.92
CA GLY A 108 -24.55 23.76 11.03
C GLY A 108 -25.86 23.04 10.67
N ALA A 109 -25.97 22.61 9.42
CA ALA A 109 -27.20 22.02 8.89
C ALA A 109 -27.64 20.72 9.60
N LEU A 110 -26.71 20.03 10.26
CA LEU A 110 -26.94 18.78 10.99
C LEU A 110 -26.82 18.99 12.51
N LEU A 111 -26.94 20.23 12.99
CA LEU A 111 -27.01 20.52 14.41
C LEU A 111 -28.17 19.72 15.04
N GLY A 112 -27.85 18.89 16.04
CA GLY A 112 -28.86 18.08 16.71
C GLY A 112 -29.14 16.71 16.07
N ASP A 113 -28.55 16.39 14.92
CA ASP A 113 -28.72 15.12 14.22
C ASP A 113 -28.13 13.93 15.03
N SER A 114 -28.93 12.88 15.20
CA SER A 114 -28.57 11.69 15.98
C SER A 114 -27.66 10.72 15.22
N VAL A 115 -27.74 10.68 13.90
CA VAL A 115 -26.91 9.83 13.03
C VAL A 115 -25.48 10.33 13.06
N VAL A 116 -25.28 11.65 12.94
CA VAL A 116 -23.94 12.27 13.02
C VAL A 116 -23.29 11.98 14.37
N ARG A 117 -24.02 12.12 15.49
CA ARG A 117 -23.51 11.80 16.84
C ARG A 117 -23.16 10.32 16.99
N THR A 118 -23.95 9.43 16.39
CA THR A 118 -23.71 7.98 16.43
C THR A 118 -22.44 7.63 15.67
N ILE A 119 -22.23 8.20 14.47
CA ILE A 119 -21.03 7.99 13.66
C ILE A 119 -19.78 8.53 14.38
N GLN A 120 -19.85 9.76 14.91
CA GLN A 120 -18.76 10.35 15.70
C GLN A 120 -18.36 9.46 16.89
N SER A 121 -19.35 8.96 17.63
CA SER A 121 -19.12 8.11 18.82
C SER A 121 -18.56 6.75 18.43
N GLY A 122 -19.08 6.14 17.36
CA GLY A 122 -18.60 4.87 16.84
C GLY A 122 -17.14 4.93 16.38
N ILE A 123 -16.79 5.96 15.62
CA ILE A 123 -15.41 6.20 15.17
C ILE A 123 -14.47 6.40 16.35
N ARG A 124 -14.85 7.23 17.35
CA ARG A 124 -14.03 7.41 18.56
C ARG A 124 -13.84 6.11 19.36
N ALA A 125 -14.88 5.28 19.45
CA ALA A 125 -14.83 4.02 20.19
C ALA A 125 -13.83 3.01 19.57
N GLN A 126 -13.70 3.00 18.23
CA GLN A 126 -12.72 2.15 17.55
C GLN A 126 -11.26 2.51 17.92
N PHE A 127 -10.97 3.77 18.26
CA PHE A 127 -9.62 4.19 18.70
C PHE A 127 -9.39 4.07 20.19
N ALA A 128 -10.45 4.16 21.00
CA ALA A 128 -10.35 3.99 22.44
C ALA A 128 -10.09 2.52 22.81
N ASN A 129 -10.60 1.59 22.01
CA ASN A 129 -10.41 0.15 22.19
C ASN A 129 -9.20 -0.33 21.38
N GLY A 130 -8.00 -0.06 21.89
CA GLY A 130 -6.75 -0.56 21.34
C GLY A 130 -6.66 -2.08 21.43
N ALA A 131 -7.13 -2.80 20.41
CA ALA A 131 -6.97 -4.25 20.29
C ALA A 131 -5.66 -4.54 19.53
N SER A 132 -4.56 -4.59 20.27
CA SER A 132 -3.24 -4.96 19.74
C SER A 132 -2.61 -6.01 20.64
N ASP A 133 -2.24 -7.14 20.05
CA ASP A 133 -1.48 -8.21 20.70
C ASP A 133 0.04 -7.90 20.73
N GLY A 134 0.44 -6.74 20.20
CA GLY A 134 1.81 -6.25 20.18
C GLY A 134 2.16 -5.34 21.36
N ALA A 135 3.44 -4.93 21.42
CA ALA A 135 3.95 -4.06 22.49
C ALA A 135 3.30 -2.66 22.50
N PHE A 136 2.82 -2.17 21.35
CA PHE A 136 2.13 -0.89 21.23
C PHE A 136 0.62 -1.10 21.26
N LYS A 137 0.00 -0.78 22.39
CA LYS A 137 -1.42 -1.07 22.64
C LYS A 137 -2.37 0.08 22.28
N ASN A 138 -1.90 1.32 22.42
CA ASN A 138 -2.72 2.52 22.22
C ASN A 138 -1.96 3.58 21.43
N ILE A 139 -2.68 4.32 20.59
CA ILE A 139 -2.20 5.60 20.07
C ILE A 139 -2.35 6.61 21.21
N LYS A 140 -1.24 7.16 21.70
CA LYS A 140 -1.29 8.22 22.71
C LYS A 140 -1.86 9.47 22.05
N ARG A 141 -2.99 9.98 22.56
CA ARG A 141 -3.39 11.38 22.33
C ARG A 141 -2.44 12.21 23.18
N ASP A 142 -1.52 12.95 22.57
CA ASP A 142 -0.87 14.06 23.26
C ASP A 142 -1.98 15.04 23.64
N ARG A 143 -2.24 15.10 24.95
CA ARG A 143 -3.06 16.11 25.58
C ARG A 143 -2.06 17.06 26.22
N ASP A 144 -1.62 18.05 25.46
CA ASP A 144 -1.05 19.28 26.01
C ASP A 144 -2.17 20.33 26.12
#